data_AF-B1FEL4-F1
#
_entry.id   AF-B1FEL4-F1
#
_cell.length_a   1.000
_cell.length_b   1.000
_cell.length_c   1.000
_cell.angle_alpha   90.00
_cell.angle_beta   90.00
_cell.angle_gamma   90.00
#
_symmetry.space_group_name_H-M   'P 1'
#
loop_
_entity.id
_entity.type
_entity.pdbx_description
1 polymer ?
#
loop_
_entity_poly.entity_id
_entity_poly.type
_entity_poly.pdbx_seq_one_letter_code
_entity_poly.pdbx_strand_id
1 'polypeptide(L)' 'MLGTSPGATGTALAQQHLRNVLAYLDVKTLAQPEMFIKHDPARIDDQGQIVSEDTRKFLQGFVDRYVDWVRMLKAA' A
#
# COMPACT_ATOMS: atom_id res chain seq x y z
N MET A 1 -0.17 1.49 4.42
CA MET A 1 1.07 0.78 4.04
C MET A 1 0.82 0.06 2.73
N LEU A 2 1.88 -0.26 2.00
CA LEU A 2 1.82 -0.94 0.72
C LEU A 2 2.99 -1.88 0.56
N GLY A 3 2.79 -2.93 -0.22
CA GLY A 3 3.83 -3.88 -0.58
C GLY A 3 3.34 -4.83 -1.67
N THR A 4 4.30 -5.50 -2.31
CA THR A 4 3.99 -6.46 -3.36
C THR A 4 4.95 -7.65 -3.30
N SER A 5 4.46 -8.84 -3.64
CA SER A 5 5.28 -10.04 -3.78
C SER A 5 4.70 -10.97 -4.85
N PRO A 6 5.50 -11.88 -5.43
CA PRO A 6 5.01 -12.81 -6.46
C PRO A 6 3.91 -13.76 -5.96
N GLY A 7 3.84 -14.01 -4.65
CA GLY A 7 2.82 -14.85 -4.03
C GLY A 7 1.44 -14.19 -3.98
N ALA A 8 0.38 -14.99 -4.04
CA ALA A 8 -1.01 -14.50 -4.08
C ALA A 8 -1.39 -13.61 -2.87
N THR A 9 -0.73 -13.81 -1.73
CA THR A 9 -0.95 -13.04 -0.50
C THR A 9 -0.43 -11.60 -0.58
N GLY A 10 0.37 -11.22 -1.59
CA GLY A 10 0.74 -9.83 -1.84
C GLY A 10 1.33 -9.10 -0.63
N THR A 11 2.28 -9.74 0.05
CA THR A 11 2.92 -9.32 1.31
C THR A 11 2.01 -9.08 2.53
N ALA A 12 0.74 -9.52 2.52
CA ALA A 12 -0.19 -9.20 3.62
C ALA A 12 0.37 -9.48 5.03
N LEU A 13 0.98 -10.65 5.24
CA LEU A 13 1.56 -11.00 6.56
C LEU A 13 2.74 -10.10 6.96
N ALA A 14 3.60 -9.73 6.00
CA ALA A 14 4.70 -8.80 6.26
C ALA A 14 4.17 -7.40 6.58
N GLN A 15 3.09 -6.97 5.91
CA GLN A 15 2.42 -5.70 6.19
C GLN A 15 1.77 -5.69 7.58
N GLN A 16 1.10 -6.78 7.99
CA GLN A 16 0.53 -6.89 9.35
C GLN A 16 1.61 -6.90 10.42
N HIS A 17 2.70 -7.63 10.20
CA HIS A 17 3.85 -7.61 11.11
C HIS A 17 4.45 -6.21 11.22
N LEU A 18 4.61 -5.50 10.10
CA LEU A 18 5.12 -4.13 10.10
C LEU A 18 4.20 -3.15 10.85
N ARG A 19 2.86 -3.37 10.85
CA ARG A 19 1.94 -2.55 11.67
C ARG A 19 2.30 -2.65 13.14
N ASN A 20 2.56 -3.86 13.63
CA ASN A 20 2.90 -4.07 15.04
C ASN A 20 4.23 -3.39 15.40
N VAL A 21 5.24 -3.50 14.52
CA VAL A 21 6.53 -2.81 14.72
C VAL A 21 6.36 -1.29 14.76
N LEU A 22 5.60 -0.73 13.82
CA LEU A 22 5.36 0.72 13.76
C LEU A 22 4.53 1.23 14.94
N ALA A 23 3.57 0.44 15.41
CA ALA A 23 2.79 0.75 16.61
C ALA A 23 3.69 0.82 17.86
N TYR A 24 4.65 -0.10 17.99
CA TYR A 24 5.63 -0.07 19.08
C TYR A 24 6.53 1.18 19.05
N LEU A 25 6.77 1.75 17.87
CA LEU A 25 7.58 2.94 17.67
C LEU A 25 6.76 4.24 17.66
N ASP A 26 5.50 4.21 18.11
CA ASP A 26 4.57 5.35 18.13
C ASP A 26 4.37 6.02 16.75
N VAL A 27 4.59 5.27 15.65
CA VAL A 27 4.41 5.79 14.30
C VAL A 27 2.92 5.79 13.93
N LYS A 28 2.38 6.97 13.60
CA LYS A 28 1.03 7.06 13.03
C LYS A 28 1.01 6.35 11.68
N THR A 29 0.03 5.48 11.46
CA THR A 29 -0.13 4.76 10.18
C THR A 29 -1.57 4.83 9.68
N LEU A 30 -1.74 4.90 8.36
CA LEU A 30 -3.05 4.73 7.72
C LEU A 30 -3.44 3.24 7.77
N ALA A 31 -4.55 2.94 8.44
CA ALA A 31 -5.05 1.57 8.62
C ALA A 31 -5.65 0.99 7.32
N GLN A 32 -6.51 1.75 6.64
CA GLN A 32 -7.28 1.34 5.46
C GLN A 32 -7.17 2.37 4.32
N PRO A 33 -7.25 1.95 3.04
CA PRO A 33 -7.40 0.57 2.59
C PRO A 33 -6.10 -0.25 2.70
N GLU A 34 -6.23 -1.57 2.71
CA GLU A 34 -5.09 -2.50 2.63
C GLU A 34 -4.66 -2.74 1.19
N MET A 35 -3.36 -2.67 0.94
CA MET A 35 -2.78 -2.76 -0.41
C MET A 35 -1.97 -4.06 -0.54
N PHE A 36 -2.67 -5.19 -0.67
CA PHE A 36 -2.05 -6.50 -0.91
C PHE A 36 -1.96 -6.78 -2.41
N ILE A 37 -0.78 -6.61 -2.98
CA ILE A 37 -0.60 -6.64 -4.43
C ILE A 37 0.22 -7.87 -4.80
N LYS A 38 -0.36 -8.80 -5.56
CA LYS A 38 0.43 -9.82 -6.25
C LYS A 38 1.27 -9.14 -7.33
N HIS A 39 2.57 -9.35 -7.30
CA HIS A 39 3.48 -8.88 -8.32
C HIS A 39 3.41 -9.83 -9.52
N ASP A 40 3.00 -9.33 -10.67
CA ASP A 40 3.06 -10.04 -11.94
C ASP A 40 3.20 -9.07 -13.12
N PRO A 41 3.79 -9.50 -14.25
CA PRO A 41 4.03 -8.64 -15.41
C PRO A 41 2.78 -8.06 -16.07
N ALA A 42 1.59 -8.64 -15.82
CA ALA A 42 0.34 -8.09 -16.35
C ALA A 42 -0.17 -6.90 -15.51
N ARG A 43 0.42 -6.67 -14.33
CA ARG A 43 0.12 -5.53 -13.46
C ARG A 43 1.23 -4.49 -13.43
N ILE A 44 2.46 -4.95 -13.20
CA ILE A 44 3.67 -4.14 -13.09
C ILE A 44 4.72 -4.80 -13.96
N ASP A 45 5.18 -4.12 -15.01
CA ASP A 45 6.18 -4.67 -15.93
C ASP A 45 7.60 -4.62 -15.35
N ASP A 46 8.56 -5.20 -16.08
CA ASP A 46 9.97 -5.28 -15.67
C ASP A 46 10.65 -3.90 -15.59
N GLN A 47 10.05 -2.87 -16.19
CA GLN A 47 10.48 -1.47 -16.12
C GLN A 47 9.80 -0.71 -14.95
N GLY A 48 9.02 -1.41 -14.14
CA GLY A 48 8.30 -0.87 -12.99
C GLY A 48 7.07 -0.03 -13.37
N GLN A 49 6.60 -0.10 -14.62
CA GLN A 49 5.40 0.61 -15.06
C GLN A 49 4.14 -0.14 -14.65
N ILE A 50 3.14 0.60 -14.17
CA ILE A 50 1.82 0.05 -13.88
C ILE A 50 1.05 -0.07 -15.20
N VAL A 51 1.03 -1.26 -15.78
CA VAL A 51 0.38 -1.55 -17.07
C VAL A 51 -1.09 -1.94 -16.94
N SER A 52 -1.52 -2.37 -15.75
CA SER A 52 -2.92 -2.68 -15.45
C SER A 52 -3.69 -1.43 -14.99
N GLU A 53 -4.74 -1.07 -15.74
CA GLU A 53 -5.63 0.05 -15.39
C GLU A 53 -6.33 -0.13 -14.05
N ASP A 54 -6.77 -1.35 -13.71
CA ASP A 54 -7.38 -1.62 -12.40
C ASP A 54 -6.38 -1.48 -11.27
N THR A 55 -5.14 -1.93 -11.47
CA THR A 55 -4.06 -1.75 -10.48
C THR A 55 -3.74 -0.26 -10.32
N ARG A 56 -3.71 0.51 -11.41
CA ARG A 56 -3.52 1.97 -11.39
C ARG A 56 -4.62 2.66 -10.60
N LYS A 57 -5.89 2.35 -10.88
CA LYS A 57 -7.05 2.92 -10.14
C LYS A 57 -7.01 2.58 -8.65
N PHE A 58 -6.69 1.32 -8.33
CA PHE A 58 -6.59 0.88 -6.95
C PHE A 58 -5.47 1.60 -6.17
N LEU A 59 -4.29 1.73 -6.78
CA LEU A 59 -3.17 2.49 -6.22
C LEU A 59 -3.49 3.99 -6.07
N GLN A 60 -4.13 4.58 -7.09
CA GLN A 60 -4.53 5.99 -7.06
C GLN A 60 -5.48 6.28 -5.89
N GLY A 61 -6.50 5.45 -5.69
CA GLY A 61 -7.43 5.61 -4.57
C GLY A 61 -6.75 5.53 -3.19
N PHE A 62 -5.72 4.69 -3.05
CA PHE A 62 -4.90 4.66 -1.83
C PHE A 62 -4.08 5.94 -1.67
N VAL A 63 -3.43 6.42 -2.74
CA VAL A 63 -2.61 7.65 -2.69
C VAL A 63 -3.48 8.86 -2.32
N ASP A 64 -4.65 9.01 -2.93
CA ASP A 64 -5.59 10.09 -2.63
C ASP A 64 -5.97 10.07 -1.14
N ARG A 65 -6.38 8.89 -0.63
CA ARG A 65 -6.73 8.70 0.77
C ARG A 65 -5.56 8.97 1.72
N TYR A 66 -4.34 8.61 1.33
CA TYR A 66 -3.12 8.83 2.11
C TYR A 66 -2.76 10.32 2.18
N VAL A 67 -2.83 11.03 1.06
CA VAL A 67 -2.62 12.48 1.01
C VAL A 67 -3.59 13.21 1.94
N ASP A 68 -4.88 12.87 1.89
CA ASP A 68 -5.88 13.47 2.77
C ASP A 68 -5.65 13.13 4.24
N TRP A 69 -5.22 11.91 4.54
CA TRP A 69 -4.84 11.53 5.90
C TRP A 69 -3.66 12.33 6.43
N VAL A 70 -2.62 12.54 5.62
CA VAL A 70 -1.46 13.37 6.00
C VAL A 70 -1.88 14.82 6.24
N ARG A 71 -2.75 15.38 5.39
CA ARG A 71 -3.30 16.73 5.59
C ARG A 71 -4.05 16.84 6.91
N MET A 72 -4.90 15.87 7.22
CA MET A 72 -5.63 15.80 8.49
C MET A 72 -4.67 15.76 9.69
N LEU A 73 -3.58 14.98 9.60
CA LEU A 73 -2.59 14.89 10.67
C LEU A 73 -1.78 16.18 10.87
N LYS A 74 -1.54 16.97 9.82
CA LYS A 74 -0.84 18.26 9.93
C LYS A 74 -1.71 19.36 10.54
N ALA A 75 -3.03 19.21 10.46
CA ALA A 75 -3.99 20.17 10.99
C ALA A 75 -4.34 19.92 12.47
N ALA A 76 -3.90 18.79 13.03
CA ALA A 76 -4.11 18.37 14.42
C ALA A 76 -2.86 18.64 15.28
#